data_AF-A0A1G2YVY9-F1
#
_entry.id   AF-A0A1G2YVY9-F1
#
_cell.length_a   1.000
_cell.length_b   1.000
_cell.length_c   1.000
_cell.angle_alpha   90.00
_cell.angle_beta   90.00
_cell.angle_gamma   90.00
#
_symmetry.space_group_name_H-M   'P 1'
#
loop_
_entity.id
_entity.type
_entity.pdbx_description
1 polymer ?
#
loop_
_entity_poly.entity_id
_entity_poly.type
_entity_poly.pdbx_seq_one_letter_code
_entity_poly.pdbx_strand_id
1 'polypeptide(L)'
;MRKVFAALVVLSFVAGCASMDRQGLLAAGYAPQYVDGYVDGYSAGCHTIGHPFCQFVRDLPRFEQDHQYKKGWEAGYSIARTDYAAAW
;
A
#
# COMPACT_ATOMS: atom_id res chain seq x y z
N MET A 1 7.04 29.44 -22.83
CA MET A 1 5.87 28.59 -23.17
C MET A 1 6.24 27.10 -23.28
N ARG A 2 7.04 26.65 -24.26
CA ARG A 2 7.35 25.22 -24.48
C ARG A 2 8.04 24.49 -23.30
N LYS A 3 8.95 25.17 -22.59
CA LYS A 3 9.66 24.60 -21.42
C LYS A 3 8.75 24.42 -20.19
N VAL A 4 7.77 25.32 -20.01
CA VAL A 4 6.78 25.26 -18.93
C VAL A 4 5.79 24.13 -19.18
N PHE A 5 5.39 23.95 -20.45
CA PHE A 5 4.53 22.85 -20.86
C PHE A 5 5.21 21.48 -20.69
N ALA A 6 6.50 21.38 -21.06
CA ALA A 6 7.28 20.17 -20.82
C ALA A 6 7.42 19.86 -19.32
N ALA A 7 7.65 20.87 -18.48
CA ALA A 7 7.73 20.69 -17.03
C ALA A 7 6.38 20.22 -16.42
N LEU A 8 5.25 20.75 -16.89
CA LEU A 8 3.91 20.34 -16.45
C LEU A 8 3.57 18.90 -16.85
N VAL A 9 3.94 18.47 -18.06
CA VAL A 9 3.71 17.08 -18.52
C VAL A 9 4.57 16.09 -17.72
N VAL A 10 5.82 16.43 -17.40
CA VAL A 10 6.67 15.59 -16.54
C VAL A 10 6.13 15.51 -15.11
N LEU A 11 5.61 16.61 -14.55
CA LEU A 11 5.03 16.61 -13.20
C LEU A 11 3.74 15.77 -13.11
N SER A 12 2.97 15.69 -14.21
CA SER A 12 1.73 14.91 -14.30
C SER A 12 1.98 13.40 -14.30
N PHE A 13 3.14 12.95 -14.77
CA PHE A 13 3.54 11.54 -14.75
C PHE A 13 4.03 11.06 -13.36
N VAL A 14 4.25 11.98 -12.41
CA VAL A 14 4.63 11.66 -11.02
C VAL A 14 3.43 11.70 -10.07
N ALA A 15 2.21 12.01 -10.57
CA ALA A 15 0.98 11.62 -9.89
C ALA A 15 0.84 10.10 -10.03
N GLY A 16 1.69 9.39 -9.28
CA GLY A 16 1.79 7.94 -9.28
C GLY A 16 0.42 7.33 -9.07
N CYS A 17 0.22 6.16 -9.68
CA CYS A 17 -0.87 5.25 -9.39
C CYS A 17 -1.24 5.36 -7.91
N ALA A 18 -2.51 5.64 -7.62
CA ALA A 18 -3.00 5.78 -6.27
C ALA A 18 -2.84 4.45 -5.51
N SER A 19 -1.62 4.15 -5.06
CA SER A 19 -1.38 3.24 -3.95
C SER A 19 -2.18 3.84 -2.82
N MET A 20 -3.24 3.16 -2.40
CA MET A 20 -4.15 3.63 -1.37
C MET A 20 -3.34 4.06 -0.15
N ASP A 21 -3.12 5.38 -0.06
CA ASP A 21 -2.08 5.99 0.77
C ASP A 21 -2.52 5.88 2.22
N ARG A 22 -1.60 5.55 3.11
CA ARG A 22 -1.73 5.61 4.57
C ARG A 22 -2.60 6.79 5.01
N GLN A 23 -2.38 7.96 4.40
CA GLN A 23 -3.10 9.20 4.67
C GLN A 23 -4.60 9.11 4.36
N GLY A 24 -4.99 8.44 3.26
CA GLY A 24 -6.39 8.24 2.88
C GLY A 24 -7.15 7.36 3.89
N LEU A 25 -6.52 6.29 4.38
CA LEU A 25 -7.13 5.46 5.43
C LEU A 25 -7.25 6.21 6.75
N LEU A 26 -6.25 7.01 7.12
CA LEU A 26 -6.36 7.86 8.32
C LEU A 26 -7.48 8.90 8.18
N ALA A 27 -7.59 9.55 7.03
CA ALA A 27 -8.64 10.52 6.76
C ALA A 27 -10.05 9.89 6.75
N ALA A 28 -10.15 8.62 6.35
CA ALA A 28 -11.38 7.84 6.42
C ALA A 28 -11.73 7.35 7.84
N GLY A 29 -10.91 7.66 8.85
CA GLY A 29 -11.19 7.37 10.26
C GLY A 29 -10.76 5.97 10.72
N TYR A 30 -9.94 5.26 9.94
CA TYR A 30 -9.37 4.00 10.39
C TYR A 30 -8.36 4.22 11.53
N ALA A 31 -8.34 3.29 12.49
CA ALA A 31 -7.39 3.33 13.58
C ALA A 31 -5.94 3.31 13.05
N PRO A 32 -5.00 4.10 13.61
CA PRO A 32 -3.61 4.12 13.14
C PRO A 32 -2.96 2.74 13.08
N GLN A 33 -3.31 1.85 14.03
CA GLN A 33 -2.82 0.48 14.07
C GLN A 33 -3.28 -0.34 12.87
N TYR A 34 -4.55 -0.22 12.50
CA TYR A 34 -5.10 -0.84 11.29
C TYR A 34 -4.38 -0.32 10.05
N VAL A 35 -4.14 0.99 9.99
CA VAL A 35 -3.46 1.60 8.85
C VAL A 35 -2.02 1.10 8.71
N ASP A 36 -1.26 1.05 9.81
CA ASP A 36 0.10 0.50 9.78
C ASP A 36 0.09 -0.96 9.32
N GLY A 37 -0.83 -1.77 9.88
CA GLY A 37 -1.00 -3.16 9.48
C GLY A 37 -1.32 -3.29 7.99
N TYR A 38 -2.23 -2.47 7.48
CA TYR A 38 -2.63 -2.49 6.07
C TYR A 38 -1.45 -2.22 5.12
N VAL A 39 -0.61 -1.23 5.44
CA VAL A 39 0.58 -0.91 4.63
C VAL A 39 1.56 -2.08 4.61
N ASP A 40 1.86 -2.66 5.79
CA ASP A 40 2.76 -3.81 5.91
C ASP A 40 2.20 -5.05 5.18
N GLY A 41 0.91 -5.30 5.34
CA GLY A 41 0.19 -6.39 4.69
C GLY A 41 0.18 -6.27 3.17
N TYR A 42 -0.07 -5.07 2.64
CA TYR A 42 -0.06 -4.83 1.20
C TYR A 42 1.32 -5.09 0.59
N SER A 43 2.38 -4.59 1.24
CA SER A 43 3.77 -4.86 0.83
C SER A 43 4.07 -6.37 0.83
N ALA A 44 3.63 -7.08 1.87
CA ALA A 44 3.79 -8.53 1.97
C ALA A 44 3.02 -9.30 0.88
N GLY A 45 1.76 -8.95 0.61
CA GLY A 45 0.95 -9.62 -0.42
C GLY A 45 1.56 -9.44 -1.81
N CYS A 46 1.96 -8.21 -2.13
CA CYS A 46 2.67 -7.87 -3.36
C CYS A 46 3.98 -8.67 -3.52
N HIS A 47 4.77 -8.79 -2.45
CA HIS A 47 5.99 -9.59 -2.45
C HIS A 47 5.71 -11.07 -2.72
N THR A 48 4.65 -11.65 -2.13
CA THR A 48 4.32 -13.08 -2.33
C THR A 48 3.87 -13.45 -3.74
N ILE A 49 3.43 -12.48 -4.55
CA ILE A 49 3.15 -12.68 -5.97
C ILE A 49 4.41 -12.52 -6.84
N GLY A 50 5.54 -12.12 -6.26
CA GLY A 50 6.82 -12.01 -6.94
C GLY A 50 7.10 -10.62 -7.52
N HIS A 51 6.39 -9.58 -7.07
CA HIS A 51 6.68 -8.22 -7.50
C HIS A 51 8.05 -7.77 -6.98
N PRO A 52 9.00 -7.39 -7.85
CA PRO A 52 10.42 -7.25 -7.50
C PRO A 52 10.73 -6.08 -6.56
N PHE A 53 9.83 -5.09 -6.47
CA PHE A 53 10.01 -3.90 -5.64
C PHE A 53 9.28 -3.97 -4.29
N CYS A 54 8.58 -5.06 -4.01
CA CYS A 54 7.85 -5.25 -2.76
C CYS A 54 8.66 -6.07 -1.77
N GLN A 55 8.55 -5.73 -0.48
CA GLN A 55 9.22 -6.46 0.60
C GLN A 55 8.19 -7.17 1.47
N PHE A 56 8.52 -8.37 1.92
CA PHE A 56 7.70 -9.03 2.93
C PHE A 56 7.89 -8.33 4.28
N VAL A 57 6.82 -7.71 4.80
CA VAL A 57 6.80 -7.05 6.11
C VAL A 57 5.70 -7.66 6.96
N ARG A 58 6.03 -8.10 8.17
CA ARG A 58 5.06 -8.52 9.20
C ARG A 58 5.70 -8.39 10.58
N ASP A 59 5.39 -7.32 11.30
CA ASP A 59 5.71 -7.17 12.73
C ASP A 59 4.97 -8.27 13.52
N LEU A 60 5.69 -9.36 13.84
CA LEU A 60 5.11 -10.56 14.48
C LEU A 60 4.51 -10.26 15.85
N PRO A 61 5.21 -9.58 16.79
CA PRO A 61 4.60 -9.19 18.06
C PRO A 61 3.30 -8.39 17.90
N ARG A 62 3.26 -7.37 17.03
CA ARG A 62 2.01 -6.63 16.78
C ARG A 62 0.97 -7.50 16.10
N PHE A 63 1.35 -8.35 15.15
CA PHE A 63 0.41 -9.24 14.47
C PHE A 63 -0.31 -10.17 15.44
N GLU A 64 0.37 -10.61 16.49
CA GLU A 64 -0.20 -11.51 17.50
C GLU A 64 -1.01 -10.78 18.58
N GLN A 65 -0.59 -9.57 18.96
CA GLN A 65 -1.12 -8.87 20.14
C GLN A 65 -2.06 -7.71 19.81
N ASP A 66 -1.88 -7.04 18.67
CA ASP A 66 -2.66 -5.89 18.23
C ASP A 66 -3.68 -6.33 17.16
N HIS A 67 -4.93 -6.50 17.61
CA HIS A 67 -6.02 -6.93 16.75
C HIS A 67 -6.32 -5.97 15.59
N GLN A 68 -6.07 -4.66 15.76
CA GLN A 68 -6.29 -3.70 14.67
C GLN A 68 -5.19 -3.83 13.62
N TYR A 69 -3.93 -3.91 14.06
CA TYR A 69 -2.80 -4.17 13.16
C TYR A 69 -2.99 -5.48 12.40
N LYS A 70 -3.36 -6.57 13.08
CA LYS A 70 -3.63 -7.87 12.44
C LYS A 70 -4.70 -7.76 11.34
N LYS A 71 -5.84 -7.13 11.66
CA LYS A 71 -6.93 -6.91 10.69
C LYS A 71 -6.47 -6.10 9.48
N GLY A 72 -5.71 -5.03 9.72
CA GLY A 72 -5.12 -4.23 8.66
C GLY A 72 -4.23 -5.07 7.76
N TRP A 73 -3.32 -5.83 8.37
CA TRP A 73 -2.35 -6.67 7.66
C TRP A 73 -3.03 -7.73 6.79
N GLU A 74 -4.03 -8.43 7.32
CA GLU A 74 -4.80 -9.42 6.55
C GLU A 74 -5.56 -8.77 5.37
N ALA A 75 -6.16 -7.59 5.58
CA ALA A 75 -6.84 -6.85 4.54
C ALA A 75 -5.89 -6.39 3.43
N GLY A 76 -4.77 -5.75 3.80
CA GLY A 76 -3.75 -5.30 2.85
C GLY A 76 -3.16 -6.45 2.04
N TYR A 77 -2.83 -7.56 2.71
CA TYR A 77 -2.30 -8.76 2.06
C TYR A 77 -3.29 -9.36 1.05
N SER A 78 -4.58 -9.39 1.38
CA SER A 78 -5.62 -9.87 0.48
C SER A 78 -5.81 -8.97 -0.75
N ILE A 79 -5.86 -7.64 -0.53
CA ILE A 79 -6.02 -6.66 -1.60
C ILE A 79 -4.83 -6.68 -2.56
N ALA A 80 -3.59 -6.61 -2.05
CA ALA A 80 -2.41 -6.67 -2.90
C ALA A 80 -2.39 -7.92 -3.77
N ARG A 81 -2.77 -9.07 -3.21
CA ARG A 81 -2.85 -10.29 -4.01
C ARG A 81 -3.92 -10.24 -5.10
N THR A 82 -5.03 -9.55 -4.86
CA THR A 82 -6.08 -9.35 -5.87
C THR A 82 -5.59 -8.41 -6.97
N ASP A 83 -5.00 -7.28 -6.59
CA ASP A 83 -4.50 -6.25 -7.52
C ASP A 83 -3.42 -6.81 -8.45
N TYR A 84 -2.49 -7.60 -7.90
CA TYR A 84 -1.39 -8.18 -8.68
C TYR A 84 -1.71 -9.55 -9.31
N ALA A 85 -2.72 -10.29 -8.83
CA ALA A 85 -3.19 -11.49 -9.53
C ALA A 85 -3.96 -11.14 -10.81
N ALA A 86 -4.57 -9.96 -10.89
CA ALA A 86 -5.24 -9.48 -12.11
C ALA A 86 -4.25 -8.97 -13.19
N ALA A 87 -2.95 -8.91 -12.89
CA ALA A 87 -1.91 -8.38 -13.77
C ALA A 87 -1.17 -9.47 -14.57
N TRP A 88 -1.58 -10.74 -14.47
CA TRP A 88 -1.00 -11.88 -15.19
C TRP A 88 -2.07 -12.72 -15.89
#